data_AF-A0A9D8GAE3-F1
#
_entry.id   AF-A0A9D8GAE3-F1
#
_cell.length_a   1.000
_cell.length_b   1.000
_cell.length_c   1.000
_cell.angle_alpha   90.00
_cell.angle_beta   90.00
_cell.angle_gamma   90.00
#
_symmetry.space_group_name_H-M   'P 1'
#
loop_
_entity.id
_entity.type
_entity.pdbx_description
1 polymer ?
#
loop_
_entity_poly.entity_id
_entity_poly.type
_entity_poly.pdbx_seq_one_letter_code
_entity_poly.pdbx_strand_id
1 'polypeptide(L)'
;DEADFSAAAVRASQIYPGVELTRTVVVLDDALIDFYRAKSEMVEITMDWVWHSVGRLTTSLPEATAQGSGPRYQFLEDVRALKPGSQAEISWQVQGGKVSLTLFDMDKAQLFSARGPGFPGEEKLSLVIARKRAQTGQFVAVFQIVADSKRPKPVGLVEQGPNRIVVQLDNARYELTANTARRF
;
A
#
# COMPACT_ATOMS: atom_id res chain seq x y z
N ASP A 1 -10.05 -7.61 26.85
CA ASP A 1 -10.62 -6.63 25.92
C ASP A 1 -9.97 -6.83 24.56
N GLU A 2 -10.66 -7.60 23.73
CA GLU A 2 -10.28 -7.83 22.34
C GLU A 2 -10.49 -6.49 21.63
N ALA A 3 -9.44 -5.85 21.12
CA ALA A 3 -9.66 -4.68 20.27
C ALA A 3 -10.41 -5.19 19.03
N ASP A 4 -11.66 -4.78 18.90
CA ASP A 4 -12.53 -5.14 17.79
C ASP A 4 -11.87 -4.63 16.50
N PHE A 5 -11.57 -5.55 15.60
CA PHE A 5 -11.19 -5.20 14.25
C PHE A 5 -12.33 -5.56 13.31
N SER A 6 -12.50 -4.75 12.27
CA SER A 6 -13.36 -5.11 11.14
C SER A 6 -12.49 -5.60 9.99
N ALA A 7 -12.97 -6.59 9.24
CA ALA A 7 -12.25 -7.09 8.08
C ALA A 7 -13.18 -7.30 6.88
N ALA A 8 -12.65 -7.02 5.69
CA ALA A 8 -13.30 -7.32 4.43
C ALA A 8 -12.31 -8.04 3.51
N ALA A 9 -12.76 -9.09 2.84
CA ALA A 9 -11.99 -9.83 1.86
C ALA A 9 -12.79 -9.94 0.56
N VAL A 10 -12.14 -9.67 -0.57
CA VAL A 10 -12.77 -9.70 -1.89
C VAL A 10 -11.86 -10.41 -2.88
N ARG A 11 -12.48 -11.17 -3.78
CA ARG A 11 -11.85 -11.80 -4.94
C ARG A 11 -12.56 -11.36 -6.22
N ALA A 12 -11.79 -11.00 -7.24
CA ALA A 12 -12.29 -10.64 -8.56
C ALA A 12 -11.40 -11.27 -9.64
N SER A 13 -11.99 -12.15 -10.46
CA SER A 13 -11.29 -12.87 -11.54
C SER A 13 -11.76 -12.51 -12.95
N GLN A 14 -12.69 -11.56 -13.06
CA GLN A 14 -13.33 -11.18 -14.32
C GLN A 14 -13.05 -9.71 -14.74
N ILE A 15 -12.16 -9.02 -14.02
CA ILE A 15 -11.80 -7.62 -14.34
C ILE A 15 -10.85 -7.55 -15.53
N TYR A 16 -9.85 -8.44 -15.56
CA TYR A 16 -8.91 -8.57 -16.67
C TYR A 16 -8.80 -10.05 -17.07
N PRO A 17 -8.74 -10.37 -18.38
CA PRO A 17 -8.63 -11.75 -18.83
C PRO A 17 -7.41 -12.48 -18.23
N GLY A 18 -7.66 -13.59 -17.55
CA GLY A 18 -6.61 -14.44 -16.95
C GLY A 18 -5.88 -13.82 -15.76
N VAL A 19 -6.42 -12.76 -15.16
CA VAL A 19 -5.88 -12.14 -13.94
C VAL A 19 -6.89 -12.26 -12.80
N GLU A 20 -6.43 -12.82 -11.69
CA GLU A 20 -7.13 -12.82 -10.42
C GLU A 20 -6.60 -11.71 -9.52
N LEU A 21 -7.52 -10.95 -8.94
CA LEU A 21 -7.25 -9.96 -7.91
C LEU A 21 -7.88 -10.42 -6.59
N THR A 22 -7.13 -10.35 -5.49
CA THR A 22 -7.68 -10.51 -4.14
C THR A 22 -7.22 -9.37 -3.25
N ARG A 23 -8.11 -8.85 -2.42
CA ARG A 23 -7.77 -7.81 -1.44
C ARG A 23 -8.43 -8.13 -0.11
N THR A 24 -7.63 -8.14 0.94
CA THR A 24 -8.10 -8.26 2.32
C THR A 24 -7.67 -7.03 3.09
N VAL A 25 -8.61 -6.36 3.71
CA VAL A 25 -8.38 -5.16 4.51
C VAL A 25 -8.83 -5.43 5.94
N VAL A 26 -7.98 -5.08 6.91
CA VAL A 26 -8.30 -5.04 8.34
C VAL A 26 -8.32 -3.58 8.77
N VAL A 27 -9.40 -3.17 9.43
CA VAL A 27 -9.59 -1.83 9.97
C VAL A 27 -9.60 -1.93 11.49
N LEU A 28 -8.78 -1.09 12.10
CA LEU A 28 -8.66 -0.86 13.54
C LEU A 28 -8.96 0.62 13.81
N ASP A 29 -9.13 0.99 15.08
CA ASP A 29 -9.42 2.37 15.48
C ASP A 29 -8.42 3.40 14.94
N ASP A 30 -7.13 3.05 14.91
CA ASP A 30 -6.05 3.96 14.50
C ASP A 30 -5.17 3.41 13.37
N ALA A 31 -5.57 2.30 12.74
CA ALA A 31 -4.77 1.65 11.72
C ALA A 31 -5.58 0.90 10.67
N LEU A 32 -4.98 0.70 9.50
CA LEU A 32 -5.51 -0.12 8.43
C LEU A 32 -4.40 -1.01 7.89
N ILE A 33 -4.68 -2.31 7.75
CA ILE A 33 -3.77 -3.27 7.11
C ILE A 33 -4.41 -3.70 5.78
N ASP A 34 -3.71 -3.50 4.67
CA ASP A 34 -4.15 -3.85 3.33
C ASP A 34 -3.21 -4.91 2.75
N PHE A 35 -3.78 -6.08 2.46
CA PHE A 35 -3.12 -7.15 1.72
C PHE A 35 -3.77 -7.30 0.35
N TYR A 36 -3.07 -6.82 -0.68
CA TYR A 36 -3.51 -6.91 -2.07
C TYR A 36 -2.63 -7.88 -2.85
N ARG A 37 -3.25 -8.77 -3.62
CA ARG A 37 -2.57 -9.71 -4.53
C ARG A 37 -3.18 -9.62 -5.92
N ALA A 38 -2.32 -9.59 -6.92
CA ALA A 38 -2.67 -9.82 -8.32
C ALA A 38 -1.89 -11.03 -8.83
N LYS A 39 -2.58 -11.95 -9.52
CA LYS A 39 -2.01 -13.15 -10.11
C LYS A 39 -2.47 -13.29 -11.55
N SER A 40 -1.54 -13.42 -12.47
CA SER A 40 -1.78 -13.74 -13.88
C SER A 40 -1.50 -15.21 -14.13
N GLU A 41 -2.40 -15.94 -14.77
CA GLU A 41 -2.19 -17.37 -15.11
C GLU A 41 -1.36 -17.55 -16.39
N MET A 42 -1.17 -16.48 -17.18
CA MET A 42 -0.62 -16.59 -18.55
C MET A 42 0.81 -16.06 -18.66
N VAL A 43 1.03 -14.85 -18.17
CA VAL A 43 2.28 -14.09 -18.41
C VAL A 43 2.62 -13.19 -17.22
N GLU A 44 3.87 -12.74 -17.15
CA GLU A 44 4.21 -11.63 -16.29
C GLU A 44 3.47 -10.36 -16.72
N ILE A 45 2.95 -9.62 -15.74
CA ILE A 45 2.22 -8.38 -15.94
C ILE A 45 2.83 -7.26 -15.09
N THR A 46 2.59 -6.01 -15.49
CA THR A 46 2.85 -4.85 -14.64
C THR A 46 1.65 -4.65 -13.72
N MET A 47 1.90 -4.59 -12.42
CA MET A 47 0.90 -4.41 -11.38
C MET A 47 1.24 -3.15 -10.61
N ASP A 48 0.27 -2.24 -10.51
CA ASP A 48 0.39 -1.00 -9.78
C ASP A 48 -0.60 -1.02 -8.61
N TRP A 49 -0.07 -0.92 -7.39
CA TRP A 49 -0.84 -0.54 -6.23
C TRP A 49 -0.72 0.97 -6.06
N VAL A 50 -1.85 1.65 -6.03
CA VAL A 50 -1.93 3.11 -6.01
C VAL A 50 -2.71 3.55 -4.78
N TRP A 51 -2.15 4.52 -4.05
CA TRP A 51 -2.85 5.14 -2.93
C TRP A 51 -2.80 6.66 -3.04
N HIS A 52 -3.97 7.28 -2.95
CA HIS A 52 -4.13 8.73 -2.87
C HIS A 52 -4.52 9.09 -1.45
N SER A 53 -3.99 10.19 -0.92
CA SER A 53 -4.40 10.70 0.38
C SER A 53 -4.45 12.21 0.36
N VAL A 54 -5.37 12.75 1.17
CA VAL A 54 -5.36 14.15 1.55
C VAL A 54 -4.11 14.48 2.35
N GLY A 55 -3.74 15.75 2.33
CA GLY A 55 -2.55 16.25 3.01
C GLY A 55 -1.29 16.28 2.15
N ARG A 56 -0.20 16.75 2.75
CA ARG A 56 1.10 16.88 2.08
C ARG A 56 1.94 15.62 2.27
N LEU A 57 2.31 14.96 1.19
CA LEU A 57 3.22 13.82 1.23
C LEU A 57 4.62 14.25 1.71
N THR A 58 5.16 13.47 2.62
CA THR A 58 6.50 13.59 3.21
C THR A 58 7.16 12.20 3.22
N THR A 59 8.44 12.13 2.88
CA THR A 59 9.24 10.91 2.95
C THR A 59 10.73 11.28 3.05
N SER A 60 11.51 10.42 3.68
CA SER A 60 12.98 10.49 3.71
C SER A 60 13.62 9.57 2.66
N LEU A 61 12.82 8.88 1.83
CA LEU A 61 13.32 7.97 0.82
C LEU A 61 14.13 8.73 -0.23
N PRO A 62 15.33 8.22 -0.61
CA PRO A 62 16.12 8.82 -1.67
C PRO A 62 15.38 8.78 -3.01
N GLU A 63 15.65 9.76 -3.87
CA GLU A 63 15.18 9.71 -5.25
C GLU A 63 15.94 8.63 -6.04
N ALA A 64 15.25 8.03 -7.01
CA ALA A 64 15.78 7.06 -7.94
C ALA A 64 15.65 7.57 -9.37
N THR A 65 16.42 6.98 -10.29
CA THR A 65 16.22 7.21 -11.72
C THR A 65 14.91 6.55 -12.15
N ALA A 66 13.98 7.33 -12.70
CA ALA A 66 12.73 6.79 -13.22
C ALA A 66 13.01 5.86 -14.41
N GLN A 67 12.57 4.59 -14.32
CA GLN A 67 12.56 3.69 -15.46
C GLN A 67 11.14 3.64 -16.04
N GLY A 68 10.96 4.26 -17.21
CA GLY A 68 9.77 4.14 -18.06
C GLY A 68 8.49 4.80 -17.52
N SER A 69 8.28 6.07 -17.86
CA SER A 69 6.93 6.67 -17.83
C SER A 69 6.20 6.31 -19.12
N GLY A 70 5.55 5.14 -19.12
CA GLY A 70 4.62 4.81 -20.20
C GLY A 70 3.45 5.81 -20.27
N PRO A 71 2.71 5.89 -21.38
CA PRO A 71 1.65 6.89 -21.63
C PRO A 71 0.44 6.83 -20.66
N ARG A 72 0.43 5.89 -19.71
CA ARG A 72 -0.72 5.58 -18.83
C ARG A 72 -0.89 6.55 -17.65
N TYR A 73 0.08 7.43 -17.41
CA TYR A 73 0.13 8.34 -16.25
C TYR A 73 0.30 9.81 -16.65
N GLN A 74 -0.15 10.17 -17.84
CA GLN A 74 0.01 11.51 -18.41
C GLN A 74 -0.63 12.66 -17.60
N PHE A 75 -1.58 12.34 -16.72
CA PHE A 75 -2.25 13.30 -15.85
C PHE A 75 -1.55 13.48 -14.49
N LEU A 76 -0.46 12.75 -14.25
CA LEU A 76 0.31 12.88 -13.03
C LEU A 76 1.33 14.00 -13.14
N GLU A 77 1.39 14.81 -12.09
CA GLU A 77 2.33 15.91 -11.89
C GLU A 77 3.38 15.51 -10.85
N ASP A 78 4.53 16.19 -10.86
CA ASP A 78 5.60 16.01 -9.88
C ASP A 78 6.01 14.53 -9.66
N VAL A 79 6.02 13.76 -10.75
CA VAL A 79 6.33 12.32 -10.70
C VAL A 79 7.80 12.14 -10.33
N ARG A 80 8.04 11.53 -9.17
CA ARG A 80 9.37 11.21 -8.66
C ARG A 80 9.46 9.72 -8.39
N ALA A 81 10.48 9.08 -8.93
CA ALA A 81 10.84 7.73 -8.54
C ALA A 81 11.60 7.78 -7.20
N LEU A 82 11.26 6.87 -6.30
CA LEU A 82 11.84 6.73 -4.97
C LEU A 82 12.58 5.39 -4.90
N LYS A 83 13.65 5.33 -4.11
CA LYS A 83 14.42 4.12 -3.85
C LYS A 83 13.97 3.49 -2.53
N PRO A 84 13.06 2.51 -2.53
CA PRO A 84 12.71 1.80 -1.31
C PRO A 84 13.85 0.84 -0.90
N GLY A 85 13.92 0.50 0.39
CA GLY A 85 14.61 -0.71 0.83
C GLY A 85 13.65 -1.91 0.77
N SER A 86 13.82 -2.87 1.68
CA SER A 86 12.85 -3.96 1.87
C SER A 86 11.49 -3.47 2.39
N GLN A 87 11.50 -2.33 3.05
CA GLN A 87 10.33 -1.56 3.43
C GLN A 87 10.45 -0.09 2.99
N ALA A 88 9.31 0.57 2.83
CA ALA A 88 9.22 1.98 2.53
C ALA A 88 8.28 2.68 3.51
N GLU A 89 8.74 3.78 4.09
CA GLU A 89 7.95 4.63 4.98
C GLU A 89 7.63 5.96 4.29
N ILE A 90 6.34 6.26 4.24
CA ILE A 90 5.79 7.48 3.62
C ILE A 90 4.74 8.04 4.58
N SER A 91 4.58 9.35 4.62
CA SER A 91 3.54 9.95 5.46
C SER A 91 2.85 11.12 4.75
N TRP A 92 1.60 11.36 5.08
CA TRP A 92 0.88 12.56 4.70
C TRP A 92 0.62 13.40 5.94
N GLN A 93 1.06 14.66 5.91
CA GLN A 93 0.71 15.64 6.92
C GLN A 93 -0.72 16.13 6.65
N VAL A 94 -1.60 15.93 7.63
CA VAL A 94 -3.02 16.33 7.58
C VAL A 94 -3.33 17.27 8.74
N GLN A 95 -4.52 17.85 8.78
CA GLN A 95 -4.89 18.72 9.90
C GLN A 95 -4.97 17.91 11.20
N GLY A 96 -4.17 18.28 12.20
CA GLY A 96 -4.18 17.66 13.53
C GLY A 96 -3.39 16.35 13.66
N GLY A 97 -2.61 15.97 12.64
CA GLY A 97 -1.80 14.76 12.69
C GLY A 97 -1.19 14.37 11.35
N LYS A 98 -0.84 13.09 11.24
CA LYS A 98 -0.33 12.48 10.02
C LYS A 98 -0.94 11.10 9.79
N VAL A 99 -1.02 10.74 8.52
CA VAL A 99 -1.23 9.34 8.11
C VAL A 99 0.14 8.78 7.74
N SER A 100 0.59 7.76 8.48
CA SER A 100 1.84 7.05 8.17
C SER A 100 1.53 5.78 7.41
N LEU A 101 2.27 5.52 6.34
CA LEU A 101 2.22 4.31 5.53
C LEU A 101 3.57 3.58 5.65
N THR A 102 3.51 2.29 5.96
CA THR A 102 4.60 1.35 5.76
C THR A 102 4.22 0.35 4.66
N LEU A 103 5.04 0.28 3.62
CA LEU A 103 4.95 -0.72 2.56
C LEU A 103 6.04 -1.77 2.78
N PHE A 104 5.68 -3.05 2.69
CA PHE A 104 6.62 -4.18 2.82
C PHE A 104 6.89 -4.87 1.48
N ASP A 105 7.95 -5.69 1.45
CA ASP A 105 8.38 -6.46 0.28
C ASP A 105 8.62 -5.55 -0.94
N MET A 106 9.40 -4.50 -0.71
CA MET A 106 9.66 -3.46 -1.71
C MET A 106 10.98 -3.64 -2.48
N ASP A 107 11.79 -4.66 -2.15
CA ASP A 107 13.12 -4.88 -2.77
C ASP A 107 13.07 -5.07 -4.30
N LYS A 108 11.95 -5.60 -4.82
CA LYS A 108 11.71 -5.83 -6.25
C LYS A 108 10.65 -4.90 -6.84
N ALA A 109 10.23 -3.89 -6.08
CA ALA A 109 9.23 -2.94 -6.51
C ALA A 109 9.88 -1.61 -6.92
N GLN A 110 9.29 -0.94 -7.90
CA GLN A 110 9.52 0.48 -8.10
C GLN A 110 8.52 1.25 -7.24
N LEU A 111 8.95 2.36 -6.66
CA LEU A 111 8.09 3.23 -5.88
C LEU A 111 8.11 4.61 -6.51
N PHE A 112 6.93 5.22 -6.66
CA PHE A 112 6.79 6.57 -7.17
C PHE A 112 5.96 7.40 -6.21
N SER A 113 6.27 8.69 -6.12
CA SER A 113 5.35 9.71 -5.61
C SER A 113 4.93 10.63 -6.75
N ALA A 114 3.71 11.13 -6.70
CA ALA A 114 3.21 12.09 -7.67
C ALA A 114 2.05 12.89 -7.08
N ARG A 115 1.50 13.79 -7.89
CA ARG A 115 0.20 14.43 -7.66
C ARG A 115 -0.75 14.07 -8.79
N GLY A 116 -1.98 13.72 -8.45
CA GLY A 116 -3.02 13.35 -9.41
C GLY A 116 -4.33 14.08 -9.15
N PRO A 117 -5.31 13.98 -10.06
CA PRO A 117 -6.63 14.59 -9.90
C PRO A 117 -7.32 14.16 -8.59
N GLY A 118 -7.86 15.12 -7.85
CA GLY A 118 -8.70 14.93 -6.67
C GLY A 118 -10.19 15.13 -6.96
N PHE A 119 -10.97 15.34 -5.90
CA PHE A 119 -12.38 15.73 -6.00
C PHE A 119 -12.65 16.92 -5.06
N PRO A 120 -13.07 18.11 -5.58
CA PRO A 120 -13.33 18.42 -6.98
C PRO A 120 -12.07 18.34 -7.86
N GLY A 121 -12.23 18.16 -9.18
CA GLY A 121 -11.13 17.83 -10.11
C GLY A 121 -10.00 18.86 -10.22
N GLU A 122 -10.21 20.07 -9.72
CA GLU A 122 -9.20 21.13 -9.58
C GLU A 122 -8.23 20.86 -8.42
N GLU A 123 -8.65 20.07 -7.42
CA GLU A 123 -7.78 19.62 -6.36
C GLU A 123 -6.77 18.59 -6.88
N LYS A 124 -5.57 18.63 -6.31
CA LYS A 124 -4.50 17.69 -6.63
C LYS A 124 -4.07 16.98 -5.37
N LEU A 125 -4.36 15.68 -5.30
CA LEU A 125 -4.00 14.83 -4.18
C LEU A 125 -2.59 14.26 -4.38
N SER A 126 -1.82 14.21 -3.31
CA SER A 126 -0.56 13.47 -3.32
C SER A 126 -0.85 11.97 -3.31
N LEU A 127 -0.10 11.24 -4.12
CA LEU A 127 -0.26 9.80 -4.27
C LEU A 127 1.08 9.09 -4.27
N VAL A 128 1.00 7.79 -4.02
CA VAL A 128 2.10 6.84 -4.16
C VAL A 128 1.71 5.71 -5.08
N ILE A 129 2.66 5.22 -5.87
CA ILE A 129 2.51 4.05 -6.73
C ILE A 129 3.61 3.06 -6.38
N ALA A 130 3.23 1.88 -5.91
CA ALA A 130 4.12 0.74 -5.82
C ALA A 130 3.89 -0.15 -7.05
N ARG A 131 4.94 -0.34 -7.86
CA ARG A 131 4.91 -1.11 -9.10
C ARG A 131 5.72 -2.38 -8.99
N LYS A 132 5.13 -3.51 -9.37
CA LYS A 132 5.85 -4.79 -9.56
C LYS A 132 5.63 -5.30 -10.98
N ARG A 133 6.63 -5.97 -11.54
CA ARG A 133 6.50 -6.76 -12.77
C ARG A 133 6.77 -8.22 -12.43
N ALA A 134 5.73 -9.05 -12.47
CA ALA A 134 5.80 -10.48 -12.15
C ALA A 134 4.52 -11.19 -12.61
N GLN A 135 4.50 -12.52 -12.55
CA GLN A 135 3.28 -13.30 -12.72
C GLN A 135 2.36 -13.24 -11.49
N THR A 136 2.93 -13.11 -10.30
CA THR A 136 2.19 -12.86 -9.04
C THR A 136 2.84 -11.69 -8.31
N GLY A 137 2.04 -10.67 -7.96
CA GLY A 137 2.46 -9.53 -7.17
C GLY A 137 1.64 -9.43 -5.89
N GLN A 138 2.32 -9.23 -4.77
CA GLN A 138 1.73 -8.96 -3.46
C GLN A 138 2.12 -7.57 -2.99
N PHE A 139 1.19 -6.85 -2.40
CA PHE A 139 1.39 -5.55 -1.79
C PHE A 139 0.83 -5.60 -0.37
N VAL A 140 1.67 -5.28 0.59
CA VAL A 140 1.31 -5.21 2.00
C VAL A 140 1.52 -3.78 2.46
N ALA A 141 0.44 -3.11 2.80
CA ALA A 141 0.44 -1.73 3.26
C ALA A 141 -0.15 -1.66 4.66
N VAL A 142 0.52 -0.96 5.57
CA VAL A 142 -0.01 -0.64 6.90
C VAL A 142 -0.08 0.85 7.05
N PHE A 143 -1.29 1.35 7.28
CA PHE A 143 -1.57 2.73 7.57
C PHE A 143 -1.78 2.92 9.06
N GLN A 144 -1.30 4.02 9.60
CA GLN A 144 -1.55 4.44 10.98
C GLN A 144 -1.93 5.92 10.99
N ILE A 145 -3.03 6.25 11.65
CA ILE A 145 -3.43 7.64 11.90
C ILE A 145 -2.80 8.06 13.23
N VAL A 146 -1.96 9.09 13.20
CA VAL A 146 -1.12 9.46 14.33
C VAL A 146 -1.25 10.96 14.59
N ALA A 147 -1.56 11.34 15.82
CA ALA A 147 -1.52 12.74 16.24
C ALA A 147 -0.09 13.31 16.14
N ASP A 148 0.06 14.61 15.93
CA ASP A 148 1.38 15.26 15.71
C ASP A 148 2.40 15.00 16.84
N SER A 149 1.92 14.87 18.08
CA SER A 149 2.75 14.61 19.26
C SER A 149 3.17 13.14 19.42
N LYS A 150 2.67 12.24 18.57
CA LYS A 150 2.88 10.79 18.69
C LYS A 150 3.69 10.23 17.53
N ARG A 151 4.29 9.06 17.76
CA ARG A 151 4.94 8.25 16.73
C ARG A 151 4.00 7.12 16.30
N PRO A 152 4.08 6.65 15.04
CA PRO A 152 3.44 5.40 14.65
C PRO A 152 3.93 4.26 15.53
N LYS A 153 3.04 3.32 15.82
CA LYS A 153 3.38 2.06 16.50
C LYS A 153 4.38 1.28 15.64
N PRO A 154 5.29 0.50 16.25
CA PRO A 154 6.15 -0.42 15.51
C PRO A 154 5.32 -1.38 14.66
N VAL A 155 5.75 -1.62 13.43
CA VAL A 155 5.08 -2.53 12.51
C VAL A 155 6.10 -3.42 11.82
N GLY A 156 5.75 -4.68 11.57
CA GLY A 156 6.61 -5.62 10.88
C GLY A 156 5.82 -6.67 10.10
N LEU A 157 6.36 -7.08 8.96
CA LEU A 157 5.90 -8.26 8.23
C LEU A 157 6.66 -9.48 8.77
N VAL A 158 5.97 -10.29 9.57
CA VAL A 158 6.58 -11.43 10.29
C VAL A 158 6.64 -12.66 9.39
N GLU A 159 5.60 -12.88 8.60
CA GLU A 159 5.53 -14.00 7.66
C GLU A 159 4.86 -13.55 6.36
N GLN A 160 5.39 -14.04 5.23
CA GLN A 160 4.80 -13.84 3.90
C GLN A 160 4.83 -15.16 3.13
N GLY A 161 3.64 -15.63 2.78
CA GLY A 161 3.41 -16.79 1.92
C GLY A 161 2.58 -16.42 0.70
N PRO A 162 2.31 -17.37 -0.22
CA PRO A 162 1.65 -17.08 -1.50
C PRO A 162 0.23 -16.50 -1.36
N ASN A 163 -0.51 -16.89 -0.31
CA ASN A 163 -1.90 -16.46 -0.08
C ASN A 163 -2.15 -15.98 1.36
N ARG A 164 -1.09 -15.71 2.12
CA ARG A 164 -1.16 -15.40 3.54
C ARG A 164 -0.02 -14.47 3.94
N ILE A 165 -0.32 -13.53 4.82
CA ILE A 165 0.68 -12.72 5.52
C ILE A 165 0.39 -12.70 7.02
N VAL A 166 1.42 -12.43 7.82
CA VAL A 166 1.28 -12.06 9.23
C VAL A 166 1.94 -10.71 9.45
N VAL A 167 1.14 -9.73 9.85
CA VAL A 167 1.60 -8.39 10.21
C VAL A 167 1.59 -8.27 11.73
N GLN A 168 2.72 -7.90 12.30
CA GLN A 168 2.79 -7.42 13.67
C GLN A 168 2.57 -5.91 13.68
N LEU A 169 1.63 -5.45 14.50
CA LEU A 169 1.39 -4.04 14.78
C LEU A 169 1.38 -3.86 16.29
N ASP A 170 2.37 -3.14 16.80
CA ASP A 170 2.68 -3.05 18.23
C ASP A 170 2.85 -4.45 18.85
N ASN A 171 1.99 -4.78 19.82
CA ASN A 171 2.02 -6.03 20.57
C ASN A 171 1.02 -7.08 20.03
N ALA A 172 0.36 -6.81 18.90
CA ALA A 172 -0.65 -7.70 18.32
C ALA A 172 -0.23 -8.23 16.94
N ARG A 173 -0.67 -9.44 16.60
CA ARG A 173 -0.45 -10.04 15.27
C ARG A 173 -1.76 -10.21 14.52
N TYR A 174 -1.72 -9.91 13.24
CA TYR A 174 -2.84 -10.01 12.32
C TYR A 174 -2.45 -10.92 11.17
N GLU A 175 -3.14 -12.05 11.05
CA GLU A 175 -3.04 -12.93 9.90
C GLU A 175 -4.08 -12.51 8.87
N LEU A 176 -3.63 -12.22 7.65
CA LEU A 176 -4.51 -11.93 6.53
C LEU A 176 -4.29 -13.00 5.46
N THR A 177 -5.37 -13.60 4.98
CA THR A 177 -5.37 -14.49 3.82
C THR A 177 -6.11 -13.84 2.67
N ALA A 178 -6.15 -14.50 1.51
CA ALA A 178 -6.98 -14.08 0.39
C ALA A 178 -8.49 -13.98 0.71
N ASN A 179 -8.96 -14.62 1.80
CA ASN A 179 -10.38 -14.79 2.07
C ASN A 179 -10.80 -14.37 3.50
N THR A 180 -9.86 -14.17 4.43
CA THR A 180 -10.16 -13.95 5.85
C THR A 180 -9.08 -13.12 6.53
N ALA A 181 -9.40 -12.56 7.69
CA ALA A 181 -8.41 -12.03 8.63
C ALA A 181 -8.65 -12.57 10.05
N ARG A 182 -7.58 -12.74 10.83
CA ARG A 182 -7.61 -13.22 12.22
C ARG A 182 -6.57 -12.50 13.05
N ARG A 183 -6.85 -12.32 14.34
CA ARG A 183 -5.91 -11.76 15.32
C ARG A 183 -5.38 -12.85 16.24
N PHE A 184 -4.11 -12.77 16.62
CA PHE A 184 -3.45 -13.65 17.59
C PHE A 184 -2.55 -12.86 18.54
#